data_AF-A0A954SXI6-F1
#
_entry.id   AF-A0A954SXI6-F1
#
_cell.length_a   1.000
_cell.length_b   1.000
_cell.length_c   1.000
_cell.angle_alpha   90.00
_cell.angle_beta   90.00
_cell.angle_gamma   90.00
#
_symmetry.space_group_name_H-M   'P 1'
#
loop_
_entity.id
_entity.type
_entity.pdbx_description
1 polymer ?
#
loop_
_entity_poly.entity_id
_entity_poly.type
_entity_poly.pdbx_seq_one_letter_code
_entity_poly.pdbx_strand_id
1 'polypeptide(L)' 'MAGLSFVQPDNDPPYLVSSNQSNDTSEIDFFMNGHHSPYMAKHLVPMELARRAVRIFVENGALLAAVRWSEA' A
#
# COMPACT_ATOMS: atom_id res chain seq x y z
N MET A 1 18.81 13.73 5.33
CA MET A 1 17.56 13.32 4.65
C MET A 1 16.62 12.80 5.72
N ALA A 2 15.56 13.55 6.04
CA ALA A 2 14.60 13.13 7.05
C ALA A 2 13.63 12.13 6.39
N GLY A 3 13.75 10.86 6.75
CA GLY A 3 12.72 9.88 6.45
C GLY A 3 11.48 10.23 7.27
N LEU A 4 10.34 10.38 6.61
CA LEU A 4 9.04 10.42 7.26
C LEU A 4 8.78 9.03 7.87
N SER A 5 9.21 8.82 9.11
CA SER A 5 8.74 7.69 9.92
C SER A 5 7.86 8.29 11.01
N PHE A 6 6.55 8.15 10.82
CA PHE A 6 5.56 8.41 11.85
C PHE A 6 4.87 7.07 12.11
N VAL A 7 5.16 6.47 13.25
CA VAL A 7 4.37 5.36 13.80
C VAL A 7 3.95 5.83 15.19
N GLN A 8 2.69 6.25 15.32
CA GLN A 8 2.09 6.46 16.62
C GLN A 8 1.85 5.09 17.30
N PRO A 9 1.94 4.99 18.64
CA PRO A 9 1.85 3.72 19.37
C PRO A 9 0.41 3.22 19.55
N ASP A 10 -0.60 4.03 19.21
CA ASP A 10 -2.02 3.68 19.33
C ASP A 10 -2.59 3.33 17.93
N ASN A 11 -2.81 2.03 17.74
CA ASN A 11 -3.48 1.41 16.58
C ASN A 11 -4.95 1.86 16.46
N ASP A 12 -5.24 3.02 15.85
CA ASP A 12 -6.54 3.24 15.20
C ASP A 12 -6.55 4.53 14.36
N PRO A 13 -6.42 4.43 13.02
CA PRO A 13 -7.56 4.39 12.07
C PRO A 13 -7.30 3.42 10.87
N PRO A 14 -8.24 3.17 9.93
CA PRO A 14 -8.11 2.04 9.01
C PRO A 14 -6.85 2.12 8.14
N TYR A 15 -5.96 1.14 8.31
CA TYR A 15 -4.89 0.88 7.35
C TYR A 15 -5.54 0.34 6.09
N LEU A 16 -5.42 1.11 5.01
CA LEU A 16 -5.96 0.71 3.73
C LEU A 16 -4.87 0.06 2.89
N VAL A 17 -5.23 -1.08 2.31
CA VAL A 17 -4.39 -1.82 1.37
C VAL A 17 -5.03 -1.80 -0.01
N SER A 18 -4.22 -1.69 -1.05
CA SER A 18 -4.70 -1.82 -2.42
C SER A 18 -5.22 -3.23 -2.68
N SER A 19 -6.19 -3.37 -3.58
CA SER A 19 -6.71 -4.66 -4.01
C SER A 19 -6.81 -4.70 -5.53
N ASN A 20 -6.34 -5.79 -6.13
CA ASN A 20 -6.54 -6.09 -7.54
C ASN A 20 -7.78 -6.95 -7.79
N GLN A 21 -8.60 -7.19 -6.76
CA GLN A 21 -9.82 -8.00 -6.82
C GLN A 21 -9.60 -9.48 -7.17
N SER A 22 -8.35 -9.94 -7.18
CA SER A 22 -8.04 -11.35 -7.27
C SER A 22 -8.37 -12.05 -5.95
N ASN A 23 -8.88 -13.27 -6.03
CA ASN A 23 -8.97 -14.19 -4.89
C ASN A 23 -7.65 -14.94 -4.65
N ASP A 24 -6.57 -14.52 -5.31
CA ASP A 24 -5.24 -15.08 -5.16
C ASP A 24 -4.68 -14.80 -3.77
N THR A 25 -4.57 -15.88 -3.00
CA THR A 25 -4.04 -15.89 -1.63
C THR A 25 -2.58 -16.33 -1.59
N SER A 26 -1.91 -16.42 -2.74
CA SER A 26 -0.47 -16.66 -2.78
C SER A 26 0.30 -15.50 -2.18
N GLU A 27 1.41 -15.83 -1.54
CA GLU A 27 2.36 -14.86 -1.02
C GLU A 27 3.48 -14.64 -2.04
N ILE A 28 3.86 -13.38 -2.20
CA ILE A 28 5.08 -12.98 -2.90
C ILE A 28 6.12 -12.51 -1.89
N ASP A 29 7.38 -12.66 -2.25
CA ASP A 29 8.49 -12.09 -1.49
C ASP A 29 8.59 -10.59 -1.78
N PHE A 30 8.23 -9.76 -0.81
CA PHE A 30 8.32 -8.31 -0.91
C PHE A 30 9.59 -7.82 -0.22
N PHE A 31 10.42 -7.12 -0.99
CA PHE A 31 11.68 -6.56 -0.50
C PHE A 31 11.57 -5.05 -0.29
N MET A 32 11.79 -4.59 0.94
CA MET A 32 11.80 -3.17 1.31
C MET A 32 12.85 -2.88 2.36
N ASN A 33 13.67 -1.86 2.12
CA ASN A 33 14.70 -1.38 3.07
C ASN A 33 15.64 -2.47 3.60
N GLY A 34 16.04 -3.43 2.76
CA GLY A 34 16.92 -4.54 3.16
C GLY A 34 16.20 -5.70 3.84
N HIS A 35 14.88 -5.64 3.99
CA HIS A 35 14.07 -6.67 4.61
C HIS A 35 13.17 -7.36 3.59
N HIS A 36 13.05 -8.67 3.74
CA HIS A 36 12.10 -9.51 3.01
C HIS A 36 10.90 -9.80 3.90
N SER A 37 9.70 -9.72 3.33
CA SER A 37 8.45 -10.03 4.01
C SER A 37 7.46 -10.68 3.06
N PRO A 38 6.68 -11.69 3.50
CA PRO A 38 5.60 -12.23 2.69
C PRO A 38 4.51 -11.18 2.50
N TYR A 39 4.00 -11.06 1.27
CA TYR A 39 2.92 -10.14 0.93
C TYR A 39 1.91 -10.77 -0.01
N MET A 40 0.61 -10.57 0.22
CA MET A 40 -0.42 -11.27 -0.55
C MET A 40 -0.55 -10.71 -1.97
N ALA A 41 -0.56 -11.60 -2.96
CA ALA A 41 -0.65 -11.26 -4.38
C ALA A 41 -1.91 -10.45 -4.74
N LYS A 42 -3.04 -10.68 -4.04
CA LYS A 42 -4.28 -9.90 -4.19
C LYS A 42 -4.13 -8.39 -3.95
N HIS A 43 -3.04 -7.96 -3.32
CA HIS A 43 -2.80 -6.55 -3.01
C HIS A 43 -1.93 -5.83 -4.04
N LEU A 44 -1.39 -6.56 -5.02
CA LEU A 44 -0.50 -6.00 -6.03
C LEU A 44 -1.27 -5.23 -7.09
N VAL A 45 -0.90 -3.97 -7.29
CA VAL A 45 -1.39 -3.13 -8.37
C VAL A 45 -0.29 -2.84 -9.38
N PRO A 46 -0.62 -2.50 -10.63
CA PRO A 46 0.38 -2.09 -11.62
C PRO A 46 1.24 -0.93 -11.11
N MET A 47 2.53 -0.96 -11.44
CA MET A 47 3.52 0.04 -10.98
C MET A 47 3.09 1.48 -11.28
N GLU A 48 2.56 1.74 -12.47
CA GLU A 48 2.08 3.06 -12.87
C GLU A 48 0.90 3.54 -12.02
N LEU A 49 0.04 2.60 -11.61
CA LEU A 49 -1.09 2.91 -10.73
C LEU A 49 -0.62 3.23 -9.30
N ALA A 50 0.36 2.47 -8.79
CA ALA A 50 0.99 2.74 -7.49
C ALA A 50 1.66 4.13 -7.46
N ARG A 51 2.44 4.47 -8.49
CA ARG A 51 3.09 5.79 -8.61
C ARG A 51 2.07 6.93 -8.61
N ARG A 52 0.99 6.79 -9.38
CA ARG A 52 -0.08 7.78 -9.42
C ARG A 52 -0.80 7.90 -8.08
N ALA A 53 -1.00 6.79 -7.37
CA ALA A 53 -1.64 6.80 -6.05
C ALA A 53 -0.82 7.59 -5.03
N VAL A 54 0.49 7.34 -4.97
CA VAL A 54 1.40 8.11 -4.10
C VAL A 54 1.40 9.58 -4.46
N ARG A 55 1.45 9.90 -5.76
CA ARG A 55 1.43 11.29 -6.23
C ARG A 55 0.17 12.04 -5.78
N ILE A 56 -1.01 11.47 -6.01
CA ILE A 56 -2.28 12.10 -5.62
C ILE A 56 -2.34 12.28 -4.10
N PHE A 57 -1.97 11.25 -3.34
CA PHE A 57 -1.96 11.33 -1.88
C PHE A 57 -1.05 12.46 -1.37
N VAL A 58 0.14 12.62 -1.96
CA VAL A 58 1.06 13.71 -1.59
C VAL A 58 0.52 15.08 -2.03
N GLU A 59 -0.12 15.18 -3.19
CA GLU A 59 -0.63 16.45 -3.74
C GLU A 59 -1.84 16.99 -2.96
N ASN A 60 -2.75 16.14 -2.50
CA ASN A 60 -4.02 16.59 -1.92
C ASN A 60 -4.55 15.75 -0.74
N GLY A 61 -3.80 14.75 -0.28
CA GLY A 61 -4.22 13.89 0.82
C GLY A 61 -5.34 12.90 0.47
N ALA A 62 -5.74 12.79 -0.79
CA ALA A 62 -6.81 11.91 -1.22
C ALA A 62 -6.30 10.56 -1.73
N LEU A 63 -7.14 9.55 -1.63
CA LEU A 63 -6.91 8.26 -2.25
C LEU A 63 -7.22 8.33 -3.75
N LEU A 64 -6.38 7.68 -4.56
CA LEU A 64 -6.63 7.58 -5.99
C LEU A 64 -7.85 6.68 -6.25
N ALA A 65 -8.91 7.25 -6.84
CA ALA A 65 -10.17 6.56 -7.14
C ALA A 65 -10.03 5.35 -8.08
N ALA A 66 -8.97 5.30 -8.89
CA ALA A 66 -8.68 4.18 -9.76
C ALA A 66 -8.10 2.96 -9.02
N VAL A 67 -7.68 3.13 -7.75
CA VAL A 67 -7.27 2.03 -6.87
C VAL A 67 -8.44 1.63 -5.99
N ARG A 68 -8.70 0.33 -5.90
CA ARG A 68 -9.61 -0.22 -4.89
C ARG A 68 -8.83 -0.38 -3.59
N TRP A 69 -9.40 0.14 -2.52
CA TRP A 69 -8.84 0.09 -1.17
C TRP A 69 -9.73 -0.80 -0.30
N SER A 70 -9.11 -1.65 0.50
CA SER A 70 -9.76 -2.45 1.54
C SER A 70 -9.05 -2.24 2.87
N GLU A 71 -9.72 -2.48 3.98
CA GLU A 71 -9.06 -2.55 5.28
C GLU A 71 -8.08 -3.74 5.31
N ALA A 72 -6.89 -3.51 5.88
CA ALA A 72 -5.80 -4.47 5.97
C ALA A 72 -5.97 -5.45 7.13
#